data_AF-A0A822CS05-F1
#
_entry.id   AF-A0A822CS05-F1
#
_cell.length_a   1.000
_cell.length_b   1.000
_cell.length_c   1.000
_cell.angle_alpha   90.00
_cell.angle_beta   90.00
_cell.angle_gamma   90.00
#
_symmetry.space_group_name_H-M   'P 1'
#
loop_
_entity.id
_entity.type
_entity.pdbx_description
1 polymer ?
#
loop_
_entity_poly.entity_id
_entity_poly.type
_entity_poly.pdbx_seq_one_letter_code
_entity_poly.pdbx_strand_id
1 'polypeptide(L)' 'GSEDFAFMLLERPGAFIIMGTNNGTEAKMLHSPDYDFNDSVPSLKIGHLFEIACELHN' A
#
# COMPACT_ATOMS: atom_id res chain seq x y z
N GLY A 1 11.38 7.05 -1.20
CA GLY A 1 10.92 8.01 -0.17
C GLY A 1 11.22 7.45 1.20
N SER A 2 11.33 8.32 2.20
CA SER A 2 11.17 7.95 3.61
C SER A 2 9.68 7.93 3.96
N GLU A 3 9.28 7.16 4.97
CA GLU A 3 7.89 7.01 5.41
C GLU A 3 7.81 7.26 6.92
N ASP A 4 6.98 8.21 7.36
CA ASP A 4 6.87 8.60 8.77
C ASP A 4 6.14 7.56 9.63
N PHE A 5 5.36 6.68 9.00
CA PHE A 5 4.75 5.51 9.64
C PHE A 5 5.77 4.61 10.36
N ALA A 6 7.05 4.64 9.93
CA ALA A 6 8.13 3.93 10.61
C ALA A 6 8.25 4.30 12.10
N PHE A 7 7.94 5.55 12.47
CA PHE A 7 7.92 5.97 13.88
C PHE A 7 6.78 5.32 14.67
N MET A 8 5.63 5.06 14.05
CA MET A 8 4.50 4.39 14.71
C MET A 8 4.84 2.93 15.06
N LEU A 9 5.65 2.27 14.24
CA LEU A 9 6.11 0.90 14.48
C LEU A 9 7.10 0.79 15.65
N LEU A 10 7.66 1.89 16.14
CA LEU A 10 8.46 1.90 17.37
C LEU A 10 7.60 1.80 18.63
N GLU A 11 6.37 2.32 18.59
CA GLU A 11 5.47 2.38 19.74
C GLU A 11 4.66 1.10 19.91
N ARG A 12 4.25 0.46 18.80
CA ARG A 12 3.44 -0.75 18.83
C ARG A 12 3.81 -1.70 17.69
N PRO A 13 3.73 -3.03 17.93
CA PRO A 13 3.81 -4.00 16.85
C PRO A 13 2.76 -3.70 15.78
N GLY A 14 3.20 -3.65 14.53
CA GLY A 14 2.36 -3.36 13.38
C GLY A 14 3.07 -3.73 12.08
N ALA A 15 2.40 -3.52 10.95
CA ALA A 15 2.93 -3.79 9.63
C ALA A 15 2.65 -2.63 8.69
N PHE A 16 3.59 -2.36 7.78
CA PHE A 16 3.41 -1.46 6.65
C PHE A 16 3.47 -2.28 5.37
N ILE A 17 2.39 -2.22 4.56
CA ILE A 17 2.23 -3.07 3.38
C ILE A 17 2.15 -2.18 2.15
N ILE A 18 3.05 -2.43 1.20
CA ILE A 18 2.99 -1.82 -0.14
C ILE A 18 2.31 -2.81 -1.07
N MET A 19 1.26 -2.35 -1.76
CA MET A 19 0.58 -3.16 -2.76
C MET A 19 0.69 -2.49 -4.14
N GLY A 20 1.10 -3.27 -5.14
CA GLY A 20 1.23 -2.80 -6.51
C GLY A 20 -0.08 -2.21 -7.05
N THR A 21 0.01 -1.14 -7.83
CA THR A 21 -1.13 -0.43 -8.44
C THR A 21 -1.11 -0.45 -9.96
N ASN A 22 -0.09 -1.04 -10.58
CA ASN A 22 0.10 -0.96 -12.01
C ASN A 22 -1.04 -1.68 -12.77
N ASN A 23 -1.46 -1.11 -13.90
CA ASN A 23 -2.49 -1.65 -14.81
C ASN A 23 -1.91 -2.55 -15.92
N GLY A 24 -0.61 -2.89 -15.86
CA GLY A 24 0.04 -3.82 -16.78
C GLY A 24 0.97 -3.19 -17.80
N THR A 25 1.12 -1.86 -17.83
CA THR A 25 2.14 -1.14 -18.62
C THR A 25 3.37 -0.79 -17.77
N GLU A 26 4.45 -0.22 -18.31
CA GLU A 26 5.51 0.34 -17.44
C GLU A 26 4.96 1.50 -16.60
N ALA A 27 4.95 1.34 -15.27
CA ALA A 27 4.53 2.40 -14.36
C ALA A 27 5.67 3.40 -14.14
N LYS A 28 5.33 4.70 -14.12
CA LYS A 28 6.28 5.74 -13.70
C LYS A 28 6.58 5.62 -12.21
N MET A 29 7.76 6.08 -11.81
CA MET A 29 8.14 6.13 -10.40
C MET A 29 7.29 7.14 -9.63
N LEU A 30 6.97 6.83 -8.37
CA LEU A 30 6.38 7.80 -7.46
C LEU A 30 7.24 9.07 -7.40
N HIS A 31 6.60 10.24 -7.34
CA HIS A 31 7.20 11.59 -7.49
C HIS A 31 7.59 12.01 -8.91
N SER A 32 7.32 11.19 -9.93
CA SER A 32 7.33 11.66 -11.32
C SER A 32 6.11 12.57 -11.58
N PRO A 33 6.25 13.67 -12.35
CA PRO A 33 5.10 14.48 -12.79
C PRO A 33 4.14 13.70 -13.68
N ASP A 34 4.62 12.63 -14.33
CA ASP A 34 3.83 11.77 -15.21
C ASP A 34 3.28 10.53 -14.49
N TYR A 35 3.27 10.52 -13.15
CA TYR A 35 2.72 9.40 -12.38
C TYR A 35 1.19 9.32 -12.57
N ASP A 36 0.73 8.14 -13.00
CA ASP A 36 -0.68 7.85 -13.26
C ASP A 36 -1.27 7.00 -12.13
N PHE A 37 -2.35 7.49 -11.52
CA PHE A 37 -3.02 6.78 -10.42
C PHE A 37 -4.03 5.79 -10.99
N ASN A 38 -3.92 4.52 -10.57
CA ASN A 38 -4.89 3.51 -10.97
C ASN A 38 -6.15 3.54 -10.10
N ASP A 39 -7.19 4.24 -10.57
CA ASP A 39 -8.46 4.43 -9.86
C ASP A 39 -9.30 3.15 -9.70
N SER A 40 -8.98 2.06 -10.41
CA SER A 40 -9.70 0.77 -10.26
C SER A 40 -9.28 -0.01 -9.01
N VAL A 41 -8.15 0.34 -8.42
CA VAL A 41 -7.47 -0.42 -7.37
C VAL A 41 -7.99 -0.18 -5.94
N PRO A 42 -8.42 1.04 -5.52
CA PRO A 42 -8.78 1.33 -4.13
C PRO A 42 -9.77 0.33 -3.50
N SER A 43 -10.83 -0.05 -4.22
CA SER A 43 -11.85 -0.98 -3.71
C SER A 43 -11.31 -2.39 -3.50
N LEU A 44 -10.43 -2.88 -4.38
CA LEU A 44 -9.79 -4.19 -4.26
C LEU A 44 -8.83 -4.24 -3.05
N LYS A 45 -8.09 -3.16 -2.81
CA LYS A 45 -7.09 -3.08 -1.73
C LYS A 45 -7.71 -3.13 -0.34
N ILE A 46 -8.87 -2.50 -0.14
CA ILE A 46 -9.54 -2.45 1.17
C ILE A 46 -9.98 -3.86 1.59
N GLY A 47 -10.57 -4.64 0.68
CA GLY A 47 -10.97 -6.02 0.97
C GLY A 47 -9.78 -6.92 1.33
N HIS A 48 -8.72 -6.87 0.52
CA HIS A 48 -7.53 -7.69 0.74
C HIS A 48 -6.77 -7.32 2.02
N LEU A 49 -6.68 -6.02 2.35
CA LEU A 49 -6.06 -5.58 3.61
C LEU A 49 -6.85 -6.07 4.83
N PHE A 50 -8.18 -6.11 4.74
CA PHE A 50 -9.03 -6.66 5.78
C PHE A 50 -8.81 -8.16 5.99
N GLU A 51 -8.70 -8.93 4.92
CA GLU A 51 -8.39 -10.37 4.97
C GLU A 51 -7.05 -10.63 5.66
N ILE A 52 -5.97 -9.95 5.23
CA ILE A 52 -4.66 -10.06 5.87
C ILE A 52 -4.73 -9.72 7.37
N ALA A 53 -5.44 -8.63 7.72
CA ALA A 53 -5.59 -8.26 9.13
C ALA A 53 -6.31 -9.36 9.93
N CYS A 54 -7.35 -9.99 9.37
CA CYS A 54 -8.04 -11.10 10.03
C CYS A 54 -7.13 -12.32 10.20
N GLU A 55 -6.31 -12.67 9.21
CA GLU A 55 -5.36 -13.79 9.30
C GLU A 55 -4.27 -13.56 10.35
N LEU A 56 -3.76 -12.34 10.49
CA LEU A 56 -2.71 -12.00 11.46
C LEU A 56 -3.21 -11.98 12.92
N HIS A 57 -4.52 -11.97 13.13
CA HIS A 57 -5.15 -11.94 14.45
C HIS A 57 -5.72 -13.31 14.90
N ASN A 58 -5.71 -14.33 14.03
CA ASN A 58 -6.07 -15.72 14.35
C ASN A 58 -4.84 -16.58 14.65
#